data_AF-A0A524N353-F1
#
_entry.id   AF-A0A524N353-F1
#
_cell.length_a   1.000
_cell.length_b   1.000
_cell.length_c   1.000
_cell.angle_alpha   90.00
_cell.angle_beta   90.00
_cell.angle_gamma   90.00
#
_symmetry.space_group_name_H-M   'P 1'
#
loop_
_entity.id
_entity.type
_entity.pdbx_description
1 polymer ?
#
loop_
_entity_poly.entity_id
_entity_poly.type
_entity_poly.pdbx_seq_one_letter_code
_entity_poly.pdbx_strand_id
1 'polypeptide(L)'
;MKEMKIQNQVRLSLARTFEICVNGIYYRLFRSIVTVSIVSVAIAFMMYMLGGSVIGKSVNRHADTEARRYKVYDRWLSWIDAGMGRTSLFRILATCGPDDSQVQSIAKWGSLSEQQLSALLANANEGGRFLQFYGDLTPGKRFMLAELGGDESLLDALLDDQAFQQFTDRLKNLPSLRLPGSIEELRALLSTYQKQIPIWDSIETGRNQAIAELRARYPGMTAAQLLASPPADFTATLSELGFLNDSTDLSDARDGALYAQRLGVLAGLLRNTSLKRDISKRKRIDSTVVNIDVLAELYLARGGPEFLDASLKRNELQLGFASDIAHQVFRSHLRRNRILQIASVTAGFSEGFLGFSSRTLWLLGVSFIVCVVGIANAMLMSVMERFREIATMKCLGATDSFVLILFVLESCMQGVVGGLVGAVLGMALSLPVAYLNYGGLVWEVLPLRDILASGLVALVTGILLAAIASVYPAHVAAKLVPMEAMRVE
;
A
#
# COMPACT_ATOMS: atom_id res chain seq x y z
N MET A 1 71.35 28.31 38.17
CA MET A 1 70.70 27.20 37.43
C MET A 1 69.68 26.56 38.36
N LYS A 2 68.45 26.33 37.90
CA LYS A 2 67.42 25.62 38.68
C LYS A 2 67.80 24.13 38.68
N GLU A 3 68.06 23.53 39.84
CA GLU A 3 68.35 22.09 39.92
C GLU A 3 67.16 21.29 39.40
N MET A 4 67.31 20.65 38.24
CA MET A 4 66.35 19.67 37.76
C MET A 4 66.59 18.35 38.48
N LYS A 5 65.72 18.01 39.43
CA LYS A 5 65.64 16.66 39.99
C LYS A 5 65.11 15.71 38.90
N ILE A 6 66.03 15.03 38.23
CA ILE A 6 65.69 13.97 37.26
C ILE A 6 65.20 12.76 38.06
N GLN A 7 63.90 12.47 37.98
CA GLN A 7 63.33 11.25 38.56
C GLN A 7 63.72 10.03 37.71
N ASN A 8 63.92 8.87 38.35
CA ASN A 8 64.21 7.61 37.66
C ASN A 8 63.02 7.18 36.77
N GLN A 9 63.32 6.74 35.55
CA GLN A 9 62.31 6.18 34.64
C GLN A 9 61.59 4.98 35.26
N VAL A 10 60.26 5.03 35.31
CA VAL A 10 59.41 3.93 35.78
C VAL A 10 59.48 2.78 34.77
N ARG A 11 60.15 1.68 35.13
CA ARG A 11 60.11 0.43 34.36
C ARG A 11 58.87 -0.37 34.77
N LEU A 12 57.85 -0.37 33.92
CA LEU A 12 56.65 -1.21 34.10
C LEU A 12 56.99 -2.68 33.78
N SER A 13 56.37 -3.62 34.50
CA SER A 13 56.46 -5.04 34.18
C SER A 13 55.61 -5.36 32.93
N LEU A 14 55.99 -6.39 32.17
CA LEU A 14 55.26 -6.84 30.96
C LEU A 14 53.77 -7.08 31.23
N ALA A 15 53.43 -7.63 32.40
CA ALA A 15 52.04 -7.86 32.80
C ALA A 15 51.26 -6.54 32.94
N ARG A 16 51.83 -5.53 33.62
CA ARG A 16 51.19 -4.21 33.75
C ARG A 16 51.08 -3.50 32.41
N THR A 17 52.09 -3.60 31.54
CA THR A 17 52.03 -3.02 30.19
C THR A 17 50.91 -3.65 29.37
N PHE A 18 50.76 -4.98 29.41
CA PHE A 18 49.70 -5.68 28.72
C PHE A 18 48.31 -5.30 29.26
N GLU A 19 48.14 -5.26 30.58
CA GLU A 19 46.89 -4.86 31.23
C GLU A 19 46.46 -3.43 30.83
N ILE A 20 47.40 -2.48 30.83
CA ILE A 20 47.14 -1.09 30.39
C ILE A 20 46.73 -1.05 28.91
N CYS A 21 47.41 -1.82 28.05
CA CYS A 21 47.04 -1.92 26.63
C CYS A 21 45.64 -2.49 26.43
N VAL A 22 45.29 -3.58 27.13
CA VAL A 22 43.97 -4.22 27.03
C VAL A 22 42.88 -3.29 27.55
N ASN A 23 43.07 -2.66 28.70
CA ASN A 23 42.13 -1.69 29.24
C ASN A 23 41.94 -0.51 28.28
N GLY A 24 43.03 0.02 27.71
CA GLY A 24 42.96 1.07 26.70
C GLY A 24 42.24 0.68 25.41
N ILE A 25 42.30 -0.59 24.99
CA ILE A 25 41.53 -1.11 23.84
C ILE A 25 40.05 -1.25 24.22
N TYR A 26 39.77 -1.77 25.42
CA TYR A 26 38.41 -1.98 25.92
C TYR A 26 37.62 -0.67 25.96
N TYR A 27 38.18 0.39 26.56
CA TYR A 27 37.50 1.69 26.62
C TYR A 27 37.28 2.30 25.23
N ARG A 28 38.26 2.17 24.31
CA ARG A 28 38.14 2.66 22.92
C ARG A 28 37.08 1.91 22.11
N LEU A 29 37.03 0.59 22.25
CA LEU A 29 36.01 -0.24 21.59
C LEU A 29 34.62 0.00 22.18
N PHE A 30 34.50 0.08 23.51
CA PHE A 30 33.23 0.30 24.19
C PHE A 30 32.57 1.62 23.73
N ARG A 31 33.34 2.70 23.61
CA ARG A 31 32.82 3.96 23.08
C ARG A 31 32.34 3.83 21.63
N SER A 32 33.16 3.23 20.78
CA SER A 32 32.80 3.03 19.37
C SER A 32 31.54 2.18 19.24
N ILE A 33 31.35 1.21 20.14
CA ILE A 33 30.12 0.42 20.24
C ILE A 33 28.94 1.29 20.63
N VAL A 34 29.08 2.23 21.56
CA VAL A 34 27.99 3.15 21.95
C VAL A 34 27.54 4.01 20.78
N THR A 35 28.46 4.68 20.06
CA THR A 35 28.09 5.50 18.89
C THR A 35 27.50 4.64 17.77
N VAL A 36 28.11 3.50 17.44
CA VAL A 36 27.58 2.56 16.45
C VAL A 36 26.19 2.06 16.84
N SER A 37 25.93 1.78 18.13
CA SER A 37 24.62 1.34 18.61
C SER A 37 23.55 2.44 18.46
N ILE A 38 23.88 3.69 18.80
CA ILE A 38 22.96 4.83 18.64
C ILE A 38 22.59 5.02 17.17
N VAL A 39 23.58 5.03 16.27
CA VAL A 39 23.35 5.10 14.81
C VAL A 39 22.53 3.90 14.35
N SER A 40 22.88 2.68 14.78
CA SER A 40 22.21 1.45 14.38
C SER A 40 20.73 1.46 14.74
N VAL A 41 20.36 1.92 15.93
CA VAL A 41 18.96 2.00 16.36
C VAL A 41 18.17 3.00 15.53
N ALA A 42 18.72 4.20 15.30
CA ALA A 42 18.05 5.22 14.48
C ALA A 42 17.87 4.77 13.02
N ILE A 43 18.90 4.14 12.44
CA ILE A 43 18.83 3.62 11.08
C ILE A 43 17.96 2.35 10.99
N ALA A 44 17.93 1.51 12.02
CA ALA A 44 16.99 0.39 12.09
C ALA A 44 15.55 0.87 12.11
N PHE A 45 15.24 1.90 12.89
CA PHE A 45 13.90 2.50 12.90
C PHE A 45 13.53 3.09 11.53
N MET A 46 14.45 3.87 10.92
CA MET A 46 14.25 4.40 9.57
C MET A 46 14.04 3.30 8.52
N MET A 47 14.88 2.26 8.53
CA MET A 47 14.81 1.16 7.58
C MET A 47 13.58 0.27 7.81
N TYR A 48 13.15 0.11 9.06
CA TYR A 48 11.87 -0.54 9.38
C TYR A 48 10.70 0.22 8.71
N MET A 49 10.68 1.55 8.81
CA MET A 49 9.65 2.37 8.18
C MET A 49 9.73 2.34 6.64
N LEU A 50 10.94 2.48 6.06
CA LEU A 50 11.15 2.40 4.62
C LEU A 50 10.77 1.03 4.05
N GLY A 51 11.24 -0.05 4.69
CA GLY A 51 10.92 -1.41 4.30
C GLY A 51 9.42 -1.68 4.33
N GLY A 52 8.73 -1.26 5.39
CA GLY A 52 7.27 -1.35 5.48
C GLY A 52 6.55 -0.58 4.36
N SER A 53 6.99 0.64 4.05
CA SER A 53 6.39 1.46 2.98
C SER A 53 6.60 0.83 1.59
N VAL A 54 7.82 0.36 1.30
CA VAL A 54 8.17 -0.26 0.02
C VAL A 54 7.43 -1.57 -0.18
N ILE A 55 7.41 -2.44 0.84
CA ILE A 55 6.65 -3.70 0.79
C ILE A 55 5.16 -3.39 0.64
N GLY A 56 4.61 -2.46 1.41
CA GLY A 56 3.21 -2.04 1.34
C GLY A 56 2.82 -1.53 -0.06
N LYS A 57 3.67 -0.71 -0.69
CA LYS A 57 3.44 -0.24 -2.07
C LYS A 57 3.50 -1.37 -3.11
N SER A 58 4.43 -2.32 -2.95
CA SER A 58 4.53 -3.47 -3.85
C SER A 58 3.28 -4.37 -3.73
N VAL A 59 2.89 -4.66 -2.49
CA VAL A 59 1.67 -5.40 -2.17
C VAL A 59 0.43 -4.67 -2.71
N ASN A 60 0.31 -3.35 -2.52
CA ASN A 60 -0.82 -2.58 -3.03
C ASN A 60 -0.92 -2.65 -4.56
N ARG A 61 0.19 -2.46 -5.28
CA ARG A 61 0.20 -2.54 -6.76
C ARG A 61 -0.24 -3.91 -7.25
N HIS A 62 0.29 -4.97 -6.65
CA HIS A 62 -0.10 -6.32 -7.01
C HIS A 62 -1.55 -6.64 -6.64
N ALA A 63 -1.97 -6.27 -5.43
CA ALA A 63 -3.33 -6.47 -4.96
C ALA A 63 -4.34 -5.70 -5.82
N ASP A 64 -4.04 -4.48 -6.25
CA ASP A 64 -4.91 -3.70 -7.15
C ASP A 64 -5.01 -4.37 -8.53
N THR A 65 -3.90 -4.88 -9.07
CA THR A 65 -3.89 -5.58 -10.37
C THR A 65 -4.70 -6.87 -10.32
N GLU A 66 -4.51 -7.69 -9.28
CA GLU A 66 -5.31 -8.91 -9.06
C GLU A 66 -6.79 -8.59 -8.78
N ALA A 67 -7.07 -7.56 -7.97
CA ALA A 67 -8.43 -7.12 -7.69
C ALA A 67 -9.15 -6.64 -8.95
N ARG A 68 -8.45 -5.95 -9.87
CA ARG A 68 -8.99 -5.58 -11.18
C ARG A 68 -9.36 -6.83 -11.97
N ARG A 69 -8.48 -7.84 -12.04
CA ARG A 69 -8.76 -9.12 -12.72
C ARG A 69 -10.00 -9.81 -12.16
N TYR A 70 -10.14 -9.90 -10.83
CA TYR A 70 -11.33 -10.50 -10.22
C TYR A 70 -12.64 -9.75 -10.50
N LYS A 71 -12.57 -8.44 -10.77
CA LYS A 71 -13.71 -7.60 -11.12
C LYS A 71 -14.05 -7.64 -12.62
N VAL A 72 -13.20 -8.23 -13.48
CA VAL A 72 -13.44 -8.30 -14.94
C VAL A 72 -14.74 -9.04 -15.25
N TYR A 73 -14.99 -10.19 -14.62
CA TYR A 73 -16.26 -10.91 -14.79
C TYR A 73 -17.47 -10.08 -14.35
N ASP A 74 -17.44 -9.49 -13.16
CA ASP A 74 -18.55 -8.69 -12.63
C ASP A 74 -18.82 -7.46 -13.51
N ARG A 75 -17.76 -6.88 -14.09
CA ARG A 75 -17.83 -5.81 -15.10
C ARG A 75 -18.48 -6.29 -16.39
N TRP A 76 -18.07 -7.42 -16.94
CA TRP A 76 -18.70 -7.97 -18.15
C TRP A 76 -20.16 -8.32 -17.93
N LEU A 77 -20.49 -8.85 -16.76
CA LEU A 77 -21.87 -9.14 -16.38
C LEU A 77 -22.71 -7.86 -16.29
N SER A 78 -22.16 -6.76 -15.73
CA SER A 78 -22.86 -5.47 -15.72
C SER A 78 -22.97 -4.82 -17.10
N TRP A 79 -22.05 -5.14 -18.02
CA TRP A 79 -22.10 -4.68 -19.40
C TRP A 79 -23.16 -5.41 -20.23
N ILE A 80 -23.28 -6.72 -20.06
CA ILE A 80 -24.09 -7.60 -20.90
C ILE A 80 -25.47 -7.90 -20.32
N ASP A 81 -25.64 -7.88 -18.99
CA ASP A 81 -26.87 -8.36 -18.33
C ASP A 81 -27.67 -7.28 -17.60
N ALA A 82 -26.98 -6.40 -16.88
CA ALA A 82 -27.62 -5.46 -15.94
C ALA A 82 -27.65 -4.00 -16.44
N GLY A 83 -28.69 -3.28 -16.01
CA GLY A 83 -28.95 -1.86 -16.30
C GLY A 83 -27.90 -0.95 -15.67
N MET A 84 -26.72 -0.87 -16.28
CA MET A 84 -25.74 0.16 -15.98
C MET A 84 -26.37 1.54 -16.24
N GLY A 85 -26.74 2.24 -15.17
CA GLY A 85 -27.28 3.59 -15.28
C GLY A 85 -26.20 4.61 -15.68
N ARG A 86 -26.64 5.77 -16.13
CA ARG A 86 -25.81 6.91 -16.52
C ARG A 86 -24.65 7.21 -15.58
N THR A 87 -24.82 7.12 -14.26
CA THR A 87 -23.75 7.35 -13.27
C THR A 87 -22.56 6.41 -13.44
N SER A 88 -22.82 5.14 -13.78
CA SER A 88 -21.78 4.14 -13.96
C SER A 88 -21.03 4.36 -15.26
N LEU A 89 -21.72 4.72 -16.35
CA LEU A 89 -21.10 5.12 -17.61
C LEU A 89 -20.27 6.40 -17.45
N PHE A 90 -20.80 7.38 -16.73
CA PHE A 90 -20.12 8.62 -16.39
C PHE A 90 -18.83 8.36 -15.61
N ARG A 91 -18.88 7.44 -14.63
CA ARG A 91 -17.69 7.05 -13.86
C ARG A 91 -16.62 6.39 -14.73
N ILE A 92 -17.00 5.55 -15.68
CA ILE A 92 -16.06 4.93 -16.63
C ILE A 92 -15.35 6.01 -17.44
N LEU A 93 -16.09 6.96 -18.03
CA LEU A 93 -15.51 8.08 -18.77
C LEU A 93 -14.61 8.98 -17.92
N ALA A 94 -14.88 9.08 -16.61
CA ALA A 94 -14.06 9.86 -15.68
C ALA A 94 -12.74 9.18 -15.27
N THR A 95 -12.64 7.86 -15.45
CA THR A 95 -11.47 7.08 -15.01
C THR A 95 -10.60 6.59 -16.16
N CYS A 96 -11.16 6.45 -17.35
CA CYS A 96 -10.49 5.86 -18.50
C CYS A 96 -10.08 6.92 -19.53
N GLY A 97 -8.97 6.67 -20.23
CA GLY A 97 -8.52 7.52 -21.33
C GLY A 97 -9.33 7.31 -22.62
N PRO A 98 -9.17 8.19 -23.63
CA PRO A 98 -9.92 8.11 -24.88
C PRO A 98 -9.67 6.83 -25.68
N ASP A 99 -8.47 6.24 -25.56
CA ASP A 99 -8.08 5.01 -26.28
C ASP A 99 -8.52 3.71 -25.58
N ASP A 100 -9.14 3.81 -24.40
CA ASP A 100 -9.60 2.65 -23.64
C ASP A 100 -10.76 1.96 -24.37
N SER A 101 -10.74 0.62 -24.46
CA SER A 101 -11.78 -0.16 -25.14
C SER A 101 -13.16 0.09 -24.57
N GLN A 102 -13.24 0.49 -23.29
CA GLN A 102 -14.49 0.83 -22.64
C GLN A 102 -15.10 2.13 -23.19
N VAL A 103 -14.27 3.16 -23.33
CA VAL A 103 -14.67 4.47 -23.87
C VAL A 103 -15.07 4.34 -25.33
N GLN A 104 -14.33 3.52 -26.09
CA GLN A 104 -14.65 3.23 -27.50
C GLN A 104 -15.98 2.48 -27.65
N SER A 105 -16.32 1.57 -26.73
CA SER A 105 -17.61 0.89 -26.74
C SER A 105 -18.77 1.86 -26.49
N ILE A 106 -18.60 2.78 -25.52
CA ILE A 106 -19.57 3.85 -25.23
C ILE A 106 -19.77 4.75 -26.45
N ALA A 107 -18.68 5.14 -27.12
CA ALA A 107 -18.73 5.93 -28.34
C ALA A 107 -19.50 5.23 -29.46
N LYS A 108 -19.30 3.91 -29.61
CA LYS A 108 -19.98 3.09 -30.62
C LYS A 108 -21.47 2.94 -30.33
N TRP A 109 -21.89 2.73 -29.07
CA TRP A 109 -23.32 2.66 -28.71
C TRP A 109 -24.05 3.99 -28.95
N GLY A 110 -23.40 5.12 -28.64
CA GLY A 110 -23.97 6.45 -28.87
C GLY A 110 -23.85 6.98 -30.29
N SER A 111 -23.12 6.28 -31.17
CA SER A 111 -22.71 6.77 -32.51
C SER A 111 -22.09 8.19 -32.44
N LEU A 112 -21.21 8.39 -31.46
CA LEU A 112 -20.68 9.71 -31.11
C LEU A 112 -19.60 10.17 -32.09
N SER A 113 -19.58 11.47 -32.41
CA SER A 113 -18.43 12.10 -33.06
C SER A 113 -17.26 12.28 -32.09
N GLU A 114 -16.03 12.39 -32.60
CA GLU A 114 -14.84 12.66 -31.77
C GLU A 114 -15.00 13.91 -30.90
N GLN A 115 -15.65 14.95 -31.43
CA GLN A 115 -15.96 16.17 -30.68
C GLN A 115 -16.93 15.91 -29.52
N GLN A 116 -18.00 15.15 -29.76
CA GLN A 116 -18.94 14.78 -28.69
C GLN A 116 -18.29 13.92 -27.62
N LEU A 117 -17.45 12.95 -28.01
CA LEU A 117 -16.72 12.10 -27.08
C LEU A 117 -15.75 12.89 -26.21
N SER A 118 -14.97 13.80 -26.81
CA SER A 118 -14.03 14.67 -26.09
C SER A 118 -14.74 15.57 -25.08
N ALA A 119 -15.91 16.12 -25.43
CA ALA A 119 -16.72 16.95 -24.55
C ALA A 119 -17.34 16.17 -23.38
N LEU A 120 -17.73 14.91 -23.60
CA LEU A 120 -18.18 14.00 -22.55
C LEU A 120 -17.05 13.63 -21.60
N LEU A 121 -15.87 13.27 -22.13
CA LEU A 121 -14.69 12.94 -21.33
C LEU A 121 -14.24 14.11 -20.45
N ALA A 122 -14.24 15.34 -20.99
CA ALA A 122 -13.91 16.53 -20.22
C ALA A 122 -14.87 16.74 -19.04
N ASN A 123 -16.19 16.66 -19.30
CA ASN A 123 -17.21 16.81 -18.26
C ASN A 123 -17.15 15.65 -17.24
N ALA A 124 -16.90 14.42 -17.70
CA ALA A 124 -16.78 13.24 -16.86
C ALA A 124 -15.57 13.34 -15.91
N ASN A 125 -14.41 13.75 -16.41
CA ASN A 125 -13.21 13.97 -15.58
C ASN A 125 -13.45 15.03 -14.49
N GLU A 126 -14.17 16.10 -14.81
CA GLU A 126 -14.52 17.12 -13.82
C GLU A 126 -15.50 16.59 -12.77
N GLY A 127 -16.55 15.87 -13.20
CA GLY A 127 -17.63 15.36 -12.34
C GLY A 127 -17.25 14.13 -11.54
N GLY A 128 -16.28 13.35 -12.04
CA GLY A 128 -15.75 12.17 -11.39
C GLY A 128 -15.21 12.48 -9.99
N ARG A 129 -14.58 13.65 -9.82
CA ARG A 129 -14.09 14.12 -8.51
C ARG A 129 -15.22 14.30 -7.49
N PHE A 130 -16.35 14.88 -7.91
CA PHE A 130 -17.52 15.07 -7.05
C PHE A 130 -18.23 13.74 -6.74
N LEU A 131 -18.36 12.85 -7.73
CA LEU A 131 -18.93 11.52 -7.52
C LEU A 131 -18.05 10.65 -6.62
N GLN A 132 -16.72 10.74 -6.74
CA GLN A 132 -15.78 10.06 -5.85
C GLN A 132 -15.90 10.59 -4.43
N PHE A 133 -15.87 11.91 -4.24
CA PHE A 133 -16.11 12.55 -2.94
C PHE A 133 -17.39 12.03 -2.29
N TYR A 134 -18.51 11.98 -3.04
CA TYR A 134 -19.77 11.48 -2.50
C TYR A 134 -19.73 9.97 -2.21
N GLY A 135 -19.05 9.18 -3.04
CA GLY A 135 -18.88 7.74 -2.85
C GLY A 135 -18.07 7.38 -1.60
N ASP A 136 -17.06 8.19 -1.26
CA ASP A 136 -16.17 8.00 -0.10
C ASP A 136 -16.87 8.32 1.24
N LEU A 137 -18.03 8.98 1.19
CA LEU A 137 -18.83 9.24 2.39
C LEU A 137 -19.48 7.96 2.93
N THR A 138 -19.55 7.88 4.26
CA THR A 138 -20.34 6.84 4.95
C THR A 138 -21.81 6.93 4.54
N PRO A 139 -22.56 5.81 4.51
CA PRO A 139 -23.97 5.80 4.11
C PRO A 139 -24.83 6.85 4.83
N GLY A 140 -24.63 7.04 6.15
CA GLY A 140 -25.35 8.05 6.92
C GLY A 140 -25.05 9.50 6.47
N LYS A 141 -23.79 9.81 6.14
CA LYS A 141 -23.41 11.13 5.61
C LYS A 141 -23.92 11.37 4.19
N ARG A 142 -23.96 10.33 3.35
CA ARG A 142 -24.58 10.39 2.02
C ARG A 142 -26.06 10.74 2.13
N PHE A 143 -26.78 10.01 2.97
CA PHE A 143 -28.20 10.23 3.24
C PHE A 143 -28.47 11.63 3.81
N MET A 144 -27.62 12.10 4.73
CA MET A 144 -27.75 13.48 5.24
C MET A 144 -27.53 14.52 4.13
N LEU A 145 -26.57 14.33 3.23
CA LEU A 145 -26.27 15.32 2.18
C LEU A 145 -27.27 15.33 1.03
N ALA A 146 -27.66 14.14 0.56
CA ALA A 146 -28.67 13.97 -0.47
C ALA A 146 -29.49 12.72 -0.12
N GLU A 147 -30.80 12.88 0.02
CA GLU A 147 -31.76 11.79 0.27
C GLU A 147 -31.99 10.98 -1.00
N LEU A 148 -30.93 10.37 -1.52
CA LEU A 148 -30.99 9.52 -2.70
C LEU A 148 -31.50 8.13 -2.30
N GLY A 149 -32.54 7.67 -2.97
CA GLY A 149 -33.02 6.30 -2.88
C GLY A 149 -32.37 5.42 -3.94
N GLY A 150 -31.71 4.33 -3.53
CA GLY A 150 -31.25 3.30 -4.48
C GLY A 150 -30.12 3.74 -5.43
N ASP A 151 -30.29 3.47 -6.73
CA ASP A 151 -29.32 3.71 -7.82
C ASP A 151 -29.46 5.11 -8.47
N GLU A 152 -30.21 6.04 -7.86
CA GLU A 152 -30.33 7.40 -8.38
C GLU A 152 -28.97 8.11 -8.42
N SER A 153 -28.64 8.64 -9.60
CA SER A 153 -27.43 9.42 -9.81
C SER A 153 -27.49 10.69 -8.97
N LEU A 154 -26.45 10.93 -8.16
CA LEU A 154 -26.28 12.22 -7.49
C LEU A 154 -26.37 13.39 -8.47
N LEU A 155 -25.80 13.22 -9.67
CA LEU A 155 -25.84 14.27 -10.70
C LEU A 155 -27.27 14.52 -11.19
N ASP A 156 -28.06 13.47 -11.39
CA ASP A 156 -29.44 13.62 -11.87
C ASP A 156 -30.33 14.25 -10.78
N ALA A 157 -30.12 13.90 -9.51
CA ALA A 157 -30.86 14.51 -8.40
C ALA A 157 -30.50 15.98 -8.20
N LEU A 158 -29.24 16.37 -8.42
CA LEU A 158 -28.78 17.76 -8.29
C LEU A 158 -29.14 18.64 -9.49
N LEU A 159 -29.74 18.09 -10.56
CA LEU A 159 -30.31 18.89 -11.64
C LEU A 159 -31.53 19.71 -11.20
N ASP A 160 -32.25 19.24 -10.19
CA ASP A 160 -33.36 20.00 -9.61
C ASP A 160 -32.83 21.15 -8.74
N ASP A 161 -33.26 22.38 -9.04
CA ASP A 161 -32.79 23.58 -8.34
C ASP A 161 -33.13 23.54 -6.85
N GLN A 162 -34.26 22.93 -6.44
CA GLN A 162 -34.61 22.80 -5.02
C GLN A 162 -33.70 21.81 -4.31
N ALA A 163 -33.47 20.63 -4.90
CA ALA A 163 -32.54 19.63 -4.39
C ALA A 163 -31.11 20.16 -4.29
N PHE A 164 -30.66 20.96 -5.28
CA PHE A 164 -29.34 21.60 -5.26
C PHE A 164 -29.20 22.59 -4.09
N GLN A 165 -30.21 23.45 -3.87
CA GLN A 165 -30.19 24.38 -2.73
C GLN A 165 -30.13 23.63 -1.40
N GLN A 166 -30.98 22.61 -1.23
CA GLN A 166 -30.96 21.77 -0.02
C GLN A 166 -29.60 21.11 0.19
N PHE A 167 -28.99 20.55 -0.86
CA PHE A 167 -27.65 19.97 -0.78
C PHE A 167 -26.61 20.99 -0.31
N THR A 168 -26.61 22.19 -0.88
CA THR A 168 -25.65 23.24 -0.50
C THR A 168 -25.85 23.74 0.93
N ASP A 169 -27.09 23.85 1.40
CA ASP A 169 -27.39 24.28 2.77
C ASP A 169 -27.02 23.20 3.79
N ARG A 170 -27.29 21.93 3.49
CA ARG A 170 -26.85 20.80 4.33
C ARG A 170 -25.33 20.69 4.39
N LEU A 171 -24.63 20.98 3.30
CA LEU A 171 -23.17 21.02 3.27
C LEU A 171 -22.60 22.12 4.18
N LYS A 172 -23.19 23.33 4.20
CA LYS A 172 -22.78 24.41 5.12
C LYS A 172 -22.89 24.00 6.60
N ASN A 173 -23.88 23.17 6.91
CA ASN A 173 -24.11 22.66 8.27
C ASN A 173 -23.18 21.49 8.65
N LEU A 174 -22.32 21.01 7.73
CA LEU A 174 -21.38 19.91 7.94
C LEU A 174 -19.92 20.38 7.72
N PRO A 175 -19.33 21.17 8.64
CA PRO A 175 -18.01 21.79 8.46
C PRO A 175 -16.84 20.79 8.32
N SER A 176 -17.06 19.52 8.67
CA SER A 176 -16.09 18.44 8.46
C SER A 176 -15.99 17.97 7.01
N LEU A 177 -16.92 18.37 6.14
CA LEU A 177 -16.97 17.97 4.73
C LEU A 177 -16.48 19.12 3.84
N ARG A 178 -15.47 18.84 3.03
CA ARG A 178 -14.94 19.79 2.04
C ARG A 178 -15.18 19.22 0.66
N LEU A 179 -15.90 19.97 -0.17
CA LEU A 179 -16.03 19.63 -1.59
C LEU A 179 -14.66 19.70 -2.27
N PRO A 180 -14.43 18.87 -3.31
CA PRO A 180 -13.20 18.89 -4.10
C PRO A 180 -13.07 20.13 -5.02
N GLY A 181 -14.06 21.02 -5.03
CA GLY A 181 -14.15 22.24 -5.83
C GLY A 181 -15.17 23.23 -5.26
N SER A 182 -15.43 24.32 -5.97
CA SER A 182 -16.41 25.34 -5.56
C SER A 182 -17.85 24.92 -5.88
N ILE A 183 -18.83 25.54 -5.20
CA ILE A 183 -20.26 25.33 -5.51
C ILE A 183 -20.58 25.84 -6.93
N GLU A 184 -19.90 26.88 -7.39
CA GLU A 184 -20.04 27.42 -8.73
C GLU A 184 -19.53 26.45 -9.80
N GLU A 185 -18.39 25.79 -9.56
CA GLU A 185 -17.87 24.72 -10.42
C GLU A 185 -18.86 23.55 -10.51
N LEU A 186 -19.44 23.12 -9.37
CA LEU A 186 -20.47 22.08 -9.38
C LEU A 186 -21.70 22.50 -10.19
N ARG A 187 -22.13 23.77 -10.11
CA ARG A 187 -23.27 24.27 -10.88
C ARG A 187 -22.96 24.36 -12.38
N ALA A 188 -21.76 24.83 -12.74
CA ALA A 188 -21.29 24.86 -14.13
C ALA A 188 -21.26 23.45 -14.73
N LEU A 189 -20.77 22.48 -13.97
CA LEU A 189 -20.75 21.07 -14.34
C LEU A 189 -22.17 20.52 -14.59
N LEU A 190 -23.11 20.77 -13.68
CA LEU A 190 -24.50 20.32 -13.82
C LEU A 190 -25.15 20.93 -15.06
N SER A 191 -24.85 22.20 -15.39
CA SER A 191 -25.37 22.83 -16.61
C SER A 191 -24.83 22.19 -17.90
N THR A 192 -23.57 21.76 -17.91
CA THR A 192 -22.95 21.03 -19.02
C THR A 192 -23.51 19.62 -19.12
N TYR A 193 -23.66 18.94 -17.99
CA TYR A 193 -24.27 17.62 -17.89
C TYR A 193 -25.72 17.61 -18.39
N GLN A 194 -26.52 18.63 -18.04
CA GLN A 194 -27.89 18.79 -18.50
C GLN A 194 -27.98 18.86 -20.04
N LYS A 195 -27.08 19.60 -20.69
CA LYS A 195 -27.01 19.68 -22.16
C LYS A 195 -26.62 18.36 -22.81
N GLN A 196 -25.90 17.51 -22.08
CA GLN A 196 -25.44 16.20 -22.56
C GLN A 196 -26.46 15.08 -22.34
N ILE A 197 -27.56 15.32 -21.62
CA ILE A 197 -28.61 14.31 -21.35
C ILE A 197 -29.07 13.58 -22.62
N PRO A 198 -29.40 14.26 -23.75
CA PRO A 198 -29.82 13.56 -24.97
C PRO A 198 -28.76 12.63 -25.55
N ILE A 199 -27.47 12.96 -25.35
CA ILE A 199 -26.35 12.13 -25.77
C ILE A 199 -26.24 10.89 -24.86
N TRP A 200 -26.46 11.06 -23.56
CA TRP A 200 -26.51 9.93 -22.63
C TRP A 200 -27.68 8.99 -22.93
N ASP A 201 -28.84 9.53 -23.27
CA ASP A 201 -30.02 8.74 -23.64
C ASP A 201 -29.80 7.95 -24.95
N SER A 202 -29.06 8.52 -25.92
CA SER A 202 -28.71 7.79 -27.14
C SER A 202 -27.75 6.63 -26.86
N ILE A 203 -26.76 6.83 -25.99
CA ILE A 203 -25.84 5.77 -25.54
C ILE A 203 -26.60 4.64 -24.84
N GLU A 204 -27.49 4.98 -23.89
CA GLU A 204 -28.28 3.97 -23.16
C GLU A 204 -29.22 3.20 -24.10
N THR A 205 -29.86 3.90 -25.04
CA THR A 205 -30.74 3.28 -26.04
C THR A 205 -29.96 2.34 -26.96
N GLY A 206 -28.83 2.79 -27.51
CA GLY A 206 -27.98 1.97 -28.39
C GLY A 206 -27.42 0.74 -27.68
N ARG A 207 -27.01 0.89 -26.41
CA ARG A 207 -26.57 -0.25 -25.59
C ARG A 207 -27.71 -1.24 -25.32
N ASN A 208 -28.89 -0.76 -24.96
CA ASN A 208 -30.05 -1.62 -24.70
C ASN A 208 -30.48 -2.39 -25.96
N GLN A 209 -30.38 -1.77 -27.13
CA GLN A 209 -30.58 -2.44 -28.41
C GLN A 209 -29.53 -3.54 -28.65
N ALA A 210 -28.24 -3.23 -28.43
CA ALA A 210 -27.16 -4.20 -28.55
C ALA A 210 -27.33 -5.41 -27.60
N ILE A 211 -27.76 -5.19 -26.36
CA ILE A 211 -28.07 -6.27 -25.40
C ILE A 211 -29.28 -7.09 -25.86
N ALA A 212 -30.33 -6.44 -26.35
CA ALA A 212 -31.51 -7.14 -26.86
C ALA A 212 -31.17 -8.03 -28.07
N GLU A 213 -30.33 -7.53 -28.98
CA GLU A 213 -29.84 -8.29 -30.13
C GLU A 213 -28.95 -9.46 -29.71
N LEU A 214 -28.05 -9.26 -28.74
CA LEU A 214 -27.25 -10.33 -28.17
C LEU A 214 -28.12 -11.44 -27.56
N ARG A 215 -29.17 -11.08 -26.81
CA ARG A 215 -30.13 -12.03 -26.22
C ARG A 215 -30.96 -12.74 -27.30
N ALA A 216 -31.28 -12.07 -28.40
CA ALA A 216 -31.98 -12.68 -29.53
C ALA A 216 -31.13 -13.71 -30.27
N ARG A 217 -29.81 -13.47 -30.39
CA ARG A 217 -28.86 -14.36 -31.08
C ARG A 217 -28.53 -15.62 -30.27
N TYR A 218 -28.59 -15.53 -28.94
CA TYR A 218 -28.34 -16.65 -28.03
C TYR A 218 -29.52 -16.92 -27.07
N PRO A 219 -30.65 -17.43 -27.58
CA PRO A 219 -31.83 -17.66 -26.76
C PRO A 219 -31.58 -18.75 -25.70
N GLY A 220 -32.05 -18.50 -24.47
CA GLY A 220 -32.03 -19.48 -23.37
C GLY A 220 -30.72 -19.57 -22.58
N MET A 221 -29.67 -18.85 -22.96
CA MET A 221 -28.44 -18.71 -22.16
C MET A 221 -28.45 -17.40 -21.39
N THR A 222 -28.09 -17.44 -20.11
CA THR A 222 -27.87 -16.21 -19.33
C THR A 222 -26.52 -15.59 -19.70
N ALA A 223 -26.33 -14.29 -19.44
CA ALA A 223 -25.05 -13.62 -19.67
C ALA A 223 -23.88 -14.31 -18.95
N ALA A 224 -24.12 -14.77 -17.72
CA ALA A 224 -23.14 -15.55 -16.95
C ALA A 224 -22.75 -16.87 -17.65
N GLN A 225 -23.73 -17.56 -18.26
CA GLN A 225 -23.47 -18.79 -19.03
C GLN A 225 -22.73 -18.53 -20.33
N LEU A 226 -23.07 -17.44 -21.04
CA LEU A 226 -22.36 -17.01 -22.25
C LEU A 226 -20.89 -16.69 -21.97
N LEU A 227 -20.58 -16.04 -20.85
CA LEU A 227 -19.20 -15.77 -20.45
C LEU A 227 -18.46 -17.04 -20.01
N ALA A 228 -19.12 -17.96 -19.30
CA ALA A 228 -18.49 -19.19 -18.83
C ALA A 228 -18.17 -20.18 -19.96
N SER A 229 -19.04 -20.28 -20.95
CA SER A 229 -18.93 -21.20 -22.09
C SER A 229 -19.30 -20.47 -23.38
N PRO A 230 -18.43 -19.57 -23.88
CA PRO A 230 -18.73 -18.74 -25.04
C PRO A 230 -18.81 -19.61 -26.31
N PRO A 231 -19.88 -19.45 -27.12
CA PRO A 231 -19.94 -19.97 -28.49
C PRO A 231 -18.76 -19.48 -29.35
N ALA A 232 -18.40 -20.22 -30.41
CA ALA A 232 -17.24 -19.90 -31.24
C ALA A 232 -17.33 -18.52 -31.93
N ASP A 233 -18.54 -18.05 -32.22
CA ASP A 233 -18.83 -16.75 -32.84
C ASP A 233 -19.02 -15.61 -31.83
N PHE A 234 -19.05 -15.89 -30.52
CA PHE A 234 -19.40 -14.94 -29.47
C PHE A 234 -18.51 -13.69 -29.45
N THR A 235 -17.20 -13.85 -29.59
CA THR A 235 -16.26 -12.72 -29.62
C THR A 235 -16.49 -11.81 -30.83
N ALA A 236 -16.78 -12.40 -32.00
CA ALA A 236 -17.10 -11.65 -33.21
C ALA A 236 -18.42 -10.89 -33.04
N THR A 237 -19.45 -11.55 -32.49
CA THR A 237 -20.75 -10.92 -32.20
C THR A 237 -20.64 -9.77 -31.19
N LEU A 238 -19.83 -9.91 -30.13
CA LEU A 238 -19.59 -8.82 -29.18
C LEU A 238 -18.97 -7.60 -29.88
N SER A 239 -17.96 -7.82 -30.72
CA SER A 239 -17.30 -6.74 -31.46
C SER A 239 -18.25 -6.05 -32.46
N GLU A 240 -19.12 -6.82 -33.12
CA GLU A 240 -20.16 -6.34 -34.03
C GLU A 240 -21.12 -5.39 -33.31
N LEU A 241 -21.66 -5.84 -32.17
CA LEU A 241 -22.59 -5.11 -31.30
C LEU A 241 -21.96 -3.95 -30.50
N GLY A 242 -20.65 -3.73 -30.69
CA GLY A 242 -19.93 -2.60 -30.11
C GLY A 242 -19.42 -2.80 -28.69
N PHE A 243 -19.38 -4.04 -28.21
CA PHE A 243 -18.60 -4.42 -27.03
C PHE A 243 -17.14 -4.66 -27.44
N LEU A 244 -16.35 -3.58 -27.47
CA LEU A 244 -14.94 -3.64 -27.86
C LEU A 244 -14.09 -4.10 -26.67
N ASN A 245 -13.14 -5.02 -26.92
CA ASN A 245 -12.32 -5.60 -25.86
C ASN A 245 -10.90 -5.96 -26.31
N ASP A 246 -10.07 -6.20 -25.30
CA ASP A 246 -8.79 -6.90 -25.45
C ASP A 246 -9.01 -8.40 -25.27
N SER A 247 -8.29 -9.23 -26.03
CA SER A 247 -8.45 -10.69 -26.04
C SER A 247 -8.22 -11.33 -24.66
N THR A 248 -7.32 -10.75 -23.86
CA THR A 248 -6.99 -11.11 -22.48
C THR A 248 -8.13 -10.83 -21.50
N ASP A 249 -8.92 -9.78 -21.72
CA ASP A 249 -10.04 -9.42 -20.84
C ASP A 249 -11.18 -10.45 -20.95
N LEU A 250 -11.42 -11.01 -22.14
CA LEU A 250 -12.45 -12.03 -22.33
C LEU A 250 -12.05 -13.38 -21.70
N SER A 251 -10.76 -13.75 -21.74
CA SER A 251 -10.28 -14.95 -21.04
C SER A 251 -10.42 -14.82 -19.52
N ASP A 252 -10.06 -13.66 -18.96
CA ASP A 252 -10.21 -13.40 -17.52
C ASP A 252 -11.69 -13.37 -17.11
N ALA A 253 -12.57 -12.83 -17.98
CA ALA A 253 -14.02 -12.86 -17.78
C ALA A 253 -14.57 -14.30 -17.74
N ARG A 254 -14.09 -15.16 -18.65
CA ARG A 254 -14.48 -16.58 -18.70
C ARG A 254 -14.05 -17.32 -17.44
N ASP A 255 -12.81 -17.13 -17.00
CA ASP A 255 -12.30 -17.76 -15.78
C ASP A 255 -13.10 -17.29 -14.55
N GLY A 256 -13.41 -15.99 -14.48
CA GLY A 256 -14.27 -15.42 -13.45
C GLY A 256 -15.70 -15.98 -13.49
N ALA A 257 -16.26 -16.21 -14.67
CA ALA A 257 -17.59 -16.80 -14.85
C ALA A 257 -17.64 -18.27 -14.42
N LEU A 258 -16.65 -19.08 -14.83
CA LEU A 258 -16.51 -20.48 -14.40
C LEU A 258 -16.33 -20.57 -12.88
N TYR A 259 -15.52 -19.69 -12.30
CA TYR A 259 -15.37 -19.56 -10.85
C TYR A 259 -16.70 -19.23 -10.18
N ALA A 260 -17.43 -18.22 -10.66
CA ALA A 260 -18.71 -17.79 -10.09
C ALA A 260 -19.77 -18.91 -10.16
N GLN A 261 -19.84 -19.64 -11.27
CA GLN A 261 -20.73 -20.79 -11.45
C GLN A 261 -20.42 -21.90 -10.44
N ARG A 262 -19.15 -22.30 -10.32
CA ARG A 262 -18.71 -23.35 -9.38
C ARG A 262 -18.91 -22.94 -7.93
N LEU A 263 -18.58 -21.69 -7.59
CA LEU A 263 -18.82 -21.13 -6.26
C LEU A 263 -20.31 -21.08 -5.93
N GLY A 264 -21.17 -20.78 -6.91
CA GLY A 264 -22.62 -20.80 -6.78
C GLY A 264 -23.15 -22.19 -6.41
N VAL A 265 -22.61 -23.26 -6.99
CA VAL A 265 -22.94 -24.65 -6.61
C VAL A 265 -22.55 -24.91 -5.16
N LEU A 266 -21.33 -24.53 -4.75
CA LEU A 266 -20.85 -24.71 -3.37
C LEU A 266 -21.67 -23.90 -2.35
N ALA A 267 -21.99 -22.65 -2.68
CA ALA A 267 -22.85 -21.81 -1.86
C ALA A 267 -24.28 -22.37 -1.79
N GLY A 268 -24.75 -23.01 -2.87
CA GLY A 268 -26.02 -23.74 -2.91
C GLY A 268 -26.10 -24.88 -1.89
N LEU A 269 -24.99 -25.60 -1.66
CA LEU A 269 -24.93 -26.65 -0.63
C LEU A 269 -25.26 -26.11 0.77
N LEU A 270 -24.84 -24.88 1.07
CA LEU A 270 -25.11 -24.22 2.35
C LEU A 270 -26.57 -23.78 2.54
N ARG A 271 -27.43 -23.95 1.53
CA ARG A 271 -28.89 -23.84 1.72
C ARG A 271 -29.45 -25.01 2.54
N ASN A 272 -28.75 -26.14 2.58
CA ASN A 272 -29.14 -27.29 3.39
C ASN A 272 -28.78 -27.07 4.87
N THR A 273 -29.80 -26.99 5.73
CA THR A 273 -29.64 -26.74 7.17
C THR A 273 -28.90 -27.87 7.89
N SER A 274 -29.05 -29.12 7.44
CA SER A 274 -28.36 -30.28 8.01
C SER A 274 -26.86 -30.24 7.75
N LEU A 275 -26.44 -29.87 6.54
CA LEU A 275 -25.03 -29.65 6.21
C LEU A 275 -24.43 -28.52 7.05
N LYS A 276 -25.14 -27.38 7.19
CA LYS A 276 -24.72 -26.29 8.07
C LYS A 276 -24.54 -26.74 9.51
N ARG A 277 -25.41 -27.61 10.01
CA ARG A 277 -25.32 -28.16 11.37
C ARG A 277 -24.10 -29.06 11.55
N ASP A 278 -23.76 -29.88 10.56
CA ASP A 278 -22.56 -30.72 10.57
C ASP A 278 -21.28 -29.86 10.60
N ILE A 279 -21.22 -28.82 9.76
CA ILE A 279 -20.10 -27.87 9.73
C ILE A 279 -19.98 -27.11 11.06
N SER A 280 -21.10 -26.63 11.59
CA SER A 280 -21.21 -25.96 12.89
C SER A 280 -20.63 -26.81 14.03
N LYS A 281 -21.00 -28.10 14.10
CA LYS A 281 -20.46 -29.04 15.08
C LYS A 281 -18.95 -29.24 14.93
N ARG A 282 -18.46 -29.38 13.69
CA ARG A 282 -17.03 -29.60 13.41
C ARG A 282 -16.17 -28.40 13.78
N LYS A 283 -16.62 -27.18 13.47
CA LYS A 283 -15.90 -25.93 13.74
C LYS A 283 -16.21 -25.32 15.11
N ARG A 284 -17.18 -25.85 15.85
CA ARG A 284 -17.66 -25.34 17.15
C ARG A 284 -18.13 -23.87 17.07
N ILE A 285 -18.90 -23.57 16.02
CA ILE A 285 -19.45 -22.24 15.73
C ILE A 285 -20.96 -22.34 15.56
N ASP A 286 -21.68 -21.22 15.69
CA ASP A 286 -23.11 -21.20 15.42
C ASP A 286 -23.43 -21.46 13.94
N SER A 287 -24.52 -22.19 13.68
CA SER A 287 -24.96 -22.54 12.32
C SER A 287 -25.33 -21.33 11.44
N THR A 288 -25.69 -20.21 12.05
CA THR A 288 -26.01 -18.94 11.36
C THR A 288 -24.77 -18.28 10.75
N VAL A 289 -23.59 -18.52 11.34
CA VAL A 289 -22.31 -17.96 10.89
C VAL A 289 -21.69 -18.80 9.77
N VAL A 290 -22.24 -19.99 9.49
CA VAL A 290 -21.73 -20.88 8.44
C VAL A 290 -22.03 -20.29 7.05
N ASN A 291 -20.99 -19.68 6.49
CA ASN A 291 -20.96 -19.14 5.14
C ASN A 291 -19.95 -19.90 4.26
N ILE A 292 -19.78 -19.41 3.02
CA ILE A 292 -18.88 -20.03 2.05
C ILE A 292 -17.40 -19.92 2.48
N ASP A 293 -17.01 -18.87 3.20
CA ASP A 293 -15.65 -18.72 3.74
C ASP A 293 -15.36 -19.81 4.78
N VAL A 294 -16.27 -20.01 5.73
CA VAL A 294 -16.18 -21.06 6.75
C VAL A 294 -16.08 -22.45 6.12
N LEU A 295 -16.87 -22.70 5.06
CA LEU A 295 -16.82 -23.95 4.32
C LEU A 295 -15.46 -24.13 3.63
N ALA A 296 -14.95 -23.09 2.97
CA ALA A 296 -13.64 -23.11 2.32
C ALA A 296 -12.50 -23.36 3.32
N GLU A 297 -12.52 -22.67 4.45
CA GLU A 297 -11.54 -22.86 5.53
C GLU A 297 -11.64 -24.24 6.19
N LEU A 298 -12.84 -24.82 6.25
CA LEU A 298 -13.02 -26.20 6.72
C LEU A 298 -12.42 -27.16 5.72
N TYR A 299 -12.75 -27.01 4.43
CA TYR A 299 -12.33 -27.92 3.38
C TYR A 299 -10.82 -27.94 3.19
N LEU A 300 -10.16 -26.78 3.28
CA LEU A 300 -8.71 -26.68 3.14
C LEU A 300 -7.94 -27.07 4.41
N ALA A 301 -8.63 -27.27 5.54
CA ALA A 301 -8.00 -27.78 6.75
C ALA A 301 -7.70 -29.29 6.64
N ARG A 302 -6.81 -29.77 7.51
CA ARG A 302 -6.45 -31.20 7.55
C ARG A 302 -7.69 -32.08 7.82
N GLY A 303 -7.94 -33.05 6.96
CA GLY A 303 -9.12 -33.93 7.04
C GLY A 303 -10.43 -33.27 6.58
N GLY A 304 -10.35 -32.08 5.98
CA GLY A 304 -11.48 -31.30 5.49
C GLY A 304 -12.21 -31.95 4.31
N PRO A 305 -11.51 -32.41 3.26
CA PRO A 305 -12.15 -33.04 2.10
C PRO A 305 -12.91 -34.31 2.47
N GLU A 306 -12.31 -35.19 3.28
CA GLU A 306 -12.94 -36.44 3.72
C GLU A 306 -14.17 -36.17 4.59
N PHE A 307 -14.10 -35.14 5.44
CA PHE A 307 -15.24 -34.71 6.23
C PHE A 307 -16.38 -34.18 5.35
N LEU A 308 -16.07 -33.35 4.35
CA LEU A 308 -17.08 -32.79 3.47
C LEU A 308 -17.73 -33.89 2.65
N ASP A 309 -16.96 -34.81 2.07
CA ASP A 309 -17.48 -35.94 1.29
C ASP A 309 -18.38 -36.86 2.15
N ALA A 310 -17.97 -37.16 3.38
CA ALA A 310 -18.79 -37.93 4.31
C ALA A 310 -20.09 -37.19 4.67
N SER A 311 -20.02 -35.87 4.84
CA SER A 311 -21.19 -35.05 5.19
C SER A 311 -22.14 -34.90 4.00
N LEU A 312 -21.63 -34.78 2.78
CA LEU A 312 -22.45 -34.73 1.58
C LEU A 312 -23.18 -36.05 1.36
N LYS A 313 -22.49 -37.20 1.53
CA LYS A 313 -23.11 -38.53 1.46
C LYS A 313 -24.23 -38.71 2.49
N ARG A 314 -24.04 -38.27 3.74
CA ARG A 314 -25.07 -38.34 4.79
C ARG A 314 -26.31 -37.50 4.49
N ASN A 315 -26.13 -36.40 3.75
CA ASN A 315 -27.20 -35.46 3.43
C ASN A 315 -27.76 -35.65 2.00
N GLU A 316 -27.37 -36.74 1.32
CA GLU A 316 -27.77 -37.03 -0.07
C GLU A 316 -27.45 -35.90 -1.06
N LEU A 317 -26.37 -35.16 -0.80
CA LEU A 317 -25.89 -34.06 -1.63
C LEU A 317 -24.70 -34.49 -2.49
N GLN A 318 -24.52 -33.83 -3.63
CA GLN A 318 -23.39 -34.03 -4.52
C GLN A 318 -22.73 -32.70 -4.87
N LEU A 319 -21.40 -32.71 -4.96
CA LEU A 319 -20.57 -31.54 -5.30
C LEU A 319 -20.70 -31.13 -6.78
N GLY A 320 -21.08 -32.08 -7.66
CA GLY A 320 -21.27 -31.81 -9.09
C GLY A 320 -19.98 -31.63 -9.90
N PHE A 321 -18.81 -31.73 -9.27
CA PHE A 321 -17.49 -31.69 -9.94
C PHE A 321 -16.43 -32.43 -9.09
N ALA A 322 -15.26 -32.68 -9.70
CA ALA A 322 -14.15 -33.41 -9.08
C ALA A 322 -13.55 -32.69 -7.86
N SER A 323 -12.98 -33.46 -6.92
CA SER A 323 -12.34 -32.94 -5.71
C SER A 323 -11.24 -31.91 -6.01
N ASP A 324 -10.46 -32.11 -7.07
CA ASP A 324 -9.38 -31.20 -7.46
C ASP A 324 -9.91 -29.81 -7.83
N ILE A 325 -11.06 -29.77 -8.53
CA ILE A 325 -11.74 -28.54 -8.89
C ILE A 325 -12.31 -27.86 -7.64
N ALA A 326 -12.90 -28.62 -6.72
CA ALA A 326 -13.37 -28.08 -5.44
C ALA A 326 -12.23 -27.42 -4.65
N HIS A 327 -11.09 -28.11 -4.56
CA HIS A 327 -9.90 -27.60 -3.91
C HIS A 327 -9.40 -26.30 -4.55
N GLN A 328 -9.34 -26.24 -5.89
CA GLN A 328 -8.95 -25.04 -6.61
C GLN A 328 -9.92 -23.88 -6.35
N VAL A 329 -11.24 -24.12 -6.40
CA VAL A 329 -12.26 -23.08 -6.20
C VAL A 329 -12.21 -22.52 -4.78
N PHE A 330 -12.12 -23.37 -3.75
CA PHE A 330 -12.00 -22.91 -2.36
C PHE A 330 -10.71 -22.12 -2.11
N ARG A 331 -9.59 -22.57 -2.69
CA ARG A 331 -8.31 -21.86 -2.59
C ARG A 331 -8.37 -20.50 -3.27
N SER A 332 -8.93 -20.44 -4.48
CA SER A 332 -9.14 -19.20 -5.22
C SER A 332 -10.10 -18.26 -4.50
N HIS A 333 -11.14 -18.78 -3.84
CA HIS A 333 -12.10 -17.98 -3.08
C HIS A 333 -11.44 -17.25 -1.90
N LEU A 334 -10.71 -17.97 -1.05
CA LEU A 334 -10.01 -17.36 0.09
C LEU A 334 -8.90 -16.40 -0.37
N ARG A 335 -8.20 -16.73 -1.47
CA ARG A 335 -7.19 -15.84 -2.07
C ARG A 335 -7.83 -14.54 -2.58
N ARG A 336 -8.94 -14.62 -3.33
CA ARG A 336 -9.69 -13.46 -3.85
C ARG A 336 -10.17 -12.57 -2.71
N ASN A 337 -10.81 -13.13 -1.69
CA ASN A 337 -11.32 -12.35 -0.55
C ASN A 337 -10.18 -11.65 0.21
N ARG A 338 -9.05 -12.34 0.44
CA ARG A 338 -7.87 -11.73 1.06
C ARG A 338 -7.27 -10.61 0.20
N ILE A 339 -7.15 -10.78 -1.10
CA ILE A 339 -6.63 -9.76 -2.02
C ILE A 339 -7.53 -8.52 -2.02
N LEU A 340 -8.86 -8.71 -2.11
CA LEU A 340 -9.82 -7.60 -2.06
C LEU A 340 -9.77 -6.85 -0.73
N GLN A 341 -9.63 -7.57 0.39
CA GLN A 341 -9.45 -6.96 1.70
C GLN A 341 -8.14 -6.15 1.78
N ILE A 342 -7.02 -6.72 1.32
CA ILE A 342 -5.73 -6.03 1.28
C ILE A 342 -5.84 -4.77 0.42
N ALA A 343 -6.36 -4.88 -0.80
CA ALA A 343 -6.54 -3.75 -1.71
C ALA A 343 -7.38 -2.62 -1.07
N SER A 344 -8.43 -2.95 -0.32
CA SER A 344 -9.24 -1.96 0.39
C SER A 344 -8.49 -1.24 1.53
N VAL A 345 -7.64 -1.97 2.25
CA VAL A 345 -6.83 -1.41 3.35
C VAL A 345 -5.67 -0.58 2.79
N THR A 346 -5.10 -0.98 1.65
CA THR A 346 -3.95 -0.32 1.04
C THR A 346 -4.30 0.80 0.06
N ALA A 347 -5.58 0.98 -0.28
CA ALA A 347 -6.05 2.01 -1.22
C ALA A 347 -5.57 3.43 -0.86
N GLY A 348 -5.40 3.76 0.43
CA GLY A 348 -4.94 5.07 0.90
C GLY A 348 -3.41 5.26 1.02
N PHE A 349 -2.60 4.26 0.65
CA PHE A 349 -1.14 4.34 0.83
C PHE A 349 -0.43 5.35 -0.11
N SER A 350 -1.12 5.90 -1.12
CA SER A 350 -0.54 6.80 -2.12
C SER A 350 -0.51 8.28 -1.75
N GLU A 351 -1.14 8.71 -0.65
CA GLU A 351 -1.32 10.16 -0.36
C GLU A 351 -0.16 10.84 0.39
N GLY A 352 0.90 10.12 0.75
CA GLY A 352 2.01 10.65 1.56
C GLY A 352 3.32 10.90 0.79
N PHE A 353 4.08 11.95 1.16
CA PHE A 353 5.44 12.18 0.64
C PHE A 353 6.33 10.96 0.91
N LEU A 354 6.96 10.42 -0.14
CA LEU A 354 7.74 9.17 -0.12
C LEU A 354 6.97 7.93 0.38
N GLY A 355 5.64 7.99 0.52
CA GLY A 355 4.83 6.93 1.13
C GLY A 355 4.83 6.91 2.66
N PHE A 356 5.21 8.03 3.29
CA PHE A 356 5.08 8.24 4.73
C PHE A 356 3.89 9.13 5.05
N SER A 357 3.11 8.73 6.05
CA SER A 357 2.13 9.62 6.66
C SER A 357 2.85 10.76 7.39
N SER A 358 2.23 11.93 7.51
CA SER A 358 2.77 13.08 8.24
C SER A 358 3.22 12.73 9.66
N ARG A 359 2.47 11.85 10.33
CA ARG A 359 2.81 11.32 11.67
C ARG A 359 4.11 10.53 11.68
N THR A 360 4.35 9.71 10.66
CA THR A 360 5.59 8.93 10.52
C THR A 360 6.79 9.83 10.31
N LEU A 361 6.66 10.83 9.43
CA LEU A 361 7.75 11.75 9.15
C LEU A 361 8.16 12.53 10.41
N TRP A 362 7.17 12.92 11.23
CA TRP A 362 7.44 13.57 12.52
C TRP A 362 8.20 12.65 13.48
N LEU A 363 7.79 11.38 13.62
CA LEU A 363 8.48 10.40 14.48
C LEU A 363 9.92 10.14 14.00
N LEU A 364 10.15 10.05 12.68
CA LEU A 364 11.49 9.92 12.11
C LEU A 364 12.37 11.14 12.43
N GLY A 365 11.82 12.36 12.31
CA GLY A 365 12.52 13.58 12.66
C GLY A 365 12.96 13.63 14.13
N VAL A 366 12.05 13.26 15.05
CA VAL A 366 12.38 13.19 16.49
C VAL A 366 13.46 12.15 16.76
N SER A 367 13.38 10.97 16.12
CA SER A 367 14.39 9.91 16.25
C SER A 367 15.79 10.38 15.81
N PHE A 368 15.88 11.13 14.71
CA PHE A 368 17.15 11.67 14.23
C PHE A 368 17.74 12.73 15.16
N ILE A 369 16.90 13.60 15.75
CA ILE A 369 17.37 14.59 16.73
C ILE A 369 17.98 13.87 17.94
N VAL A 370 17.30 12.86 18.48
CA VAL A 370 17.80 12.07 19.62
C VAL A 370 19.10 11.36 19.26
N CYS A 371 19.20 10.81 18.04
CA CYS A 371 20.41 10.19 17.52
C CYS A 371 21.58 11.18 17.47
N VAL A 372 21.38 12.37 16.89
CA VAL A 372 22.41 13.41 16.77
C VAL A 372 22.92 13.85 18.14
N VAL A 373 22.01 14.11 19.09
CA VAL A 373 22.39 14.50 20.47
C VAL A 373 23.17 13.38 21.17
N GLY A 374 22.74 12.12 21.01
CA GLY A 374 23.41 10.96 21.59
C GLY A 374 24.83 10.77 21.06
N ILE A 375 25.02 10.89 19.74
CA ILE A 375 26.34 10.79 19.10
C ILE A 375 27.23 11.96 19.54
N ALA A 376 26.70 13.19 19.56
CA ALA A 376 27.45 14.36 19.98
C ALA A 376 27.98 14.22 21.41
N ASN A 377 27.15 13.74 22.34
CA ASN A 377 27.55 13.50 23.73
C ASN A 377 28.64 12.42 23.84
N ALA A 378 28.49 11.31 23.13
CA ALA A 378 29.48 10.24 23.12
C ALA A 378 30.83 10.69 22.53
N MET A 379 30.79 11.54 21.49
CA MET A 379 31.99 12.12 20.87
C MET A 379 32.65 13.16 21.76
N LEU A 380 31.90 14.02 22.47
CA LEU A 380 32.48 14.96 23.45
C LEU A 380 33.27 14.23 24.53
N MET A 381 32.74 13.12 25.04
CA MET A 381 33.48 12.26 25.97
C MET A 381 34.78 11.72 25.34
N SER A 382 34.75 11.38 24.05
CA SER A 382 35.94 10.94 23.30
C SER A 382 37.04 11.97 23.22
N VAL A 383 36.64 13.22 22.95
CA VAL A 383 37.56 14.34 22.83
C VAL A 383 38.28 14.60 24.16
N MET A 384 37.54 14.53 25.27
CA MET A 384 38.11 14.77 26.61
C MET A 384 39.12 13.70 27.02
N GLU A 385 38.91 12.44 26.67
CA GLU A 385 39.87 11.38 26.97
C GLU A 385 41.12 11.43 26.09
N ARG A 386 40.98 11.82 24.83
CA ARG A 386 42.10 11.95 23.87
C ARG A 386 42.74 13.33 23.93
N PHE A 387 42.46 14.12 24.95
CA PHE A 387 42.94 15.50 25.10
C PHE A 387 44.47 15.60 24.97
N ARG A 388 45.22 14.72 25.65
CA ARG A 388 46.69 14.68 25.57
C ARG A 388 47.18 14.31 24.16
N GLU A 389 46.55 13.34 23.49
CA GLU A 389 46.89 12.97 22.11
C GLU A 389 46.67 14.16 21.16
N ILE A 390 45.52 14.83 21.26
CA ILE A 390 45.20 16.02 20.44
C ILE A 390 46.22 17.14 20.68
N ALA A 391 46.54 17.42 21.95
CA ALA A 391 47.53 18.43 22.29
C ALA A 391 48.91 18.11 21.70
N THR A 392 49.36 16.85 21.77
CA THR A 392 50.62 16.44 21.16
C THR A 392 50.63 16.62 19.63
N MET A 393 49.53 16.27 18.95
CA MET A 393 49.41 16.48 17.50
C MET A 393 49.48 17.97 17.14
N LYS A 394 48.82 18.84 17.92
CA LYS A 394 48.88 20.29 17.71
C LYS A 394 50.26 20.88 17.98
N CYS A 395 50.98 20.38 18.98
CA CYS A 395 52.39 20.78 19.23
C CYS A 395 53.33 20.37 18.10
N LEU A 396 53.01 19.29 17.37
CA LEU A 396 53.75 18.85 16.18
C LEU A 396 53.36 19.61 14.89
N GLY A 397 52.44 20.58 14.98
CA GLY A 397 52.03 21.43 13.87
C GLY A 397 50.75 21.00 13.16
N ALA A 398 49.94 20.09 13.72
CA ALA A 398 48.62 19.77 13.17
C ALA A 398 47.70 21.00 13.21
N THR A 399 47.02 21.27 12.09
CA THR A 399 46.05 22.37 11.98
C THR A 399 44.71 21.99 12.63
N ASP A 400 43.94 22.99 13.04
CA ASP A 400 42.59 22.80 13.60
C ASP A 400 41.67 22.04 12.59
N SER A 401 41.79 22.35 11.30
CA SER A 401 41.07 21.66 10.23
C SER A 401 41.43 20.18 10.11
N PHE A 402 42.71 19.83 10.32
CA PHE A 402 43.15 18.43 10.29
C PHE A 402 42.52 17.63 11.43
N VAL A 403 42.53 18.18 12.65
CA VAL A 403 41.89 17.54 13.81
C VAL A 403 40.38 17.39 13.60
N LEU A 404 39.72 18.41 13.04
CA LEU A 404 38.29 18.35 12.74
C LEU A 404 37.96 17.24 11.73
N ILE A 405 38.66 17.18 10.60
CA ILE A 405 38.42 16.16 9.55
C ILE A 405 38.67 14.76 10.10
N LEU A 406 39.69 14.58 10.94
CA LEU A 406 40.01 13.28 11.55
C LEU A 406 38.83 12.73 12.35
N PHE A 407 38.25 13.55 13.24
CA PHE A 407 37.11 13.13 14.06
C PHE A 407 35.83 12.93 13.24
N VAL A 408 35.58 13.78 12.24
CA VAL A 408 34.43 13.60 11.34
C VAL A 408 34.56 12.30 10.55
N LEU A 409 35.76 11.96 10.06
CA LEU A 409 36.01 10.73 9.32
C LEU A 409 35.88 9.48 10.22
N GLU A 410 36.34 9.57 11.47
CA GLU A 410 36.13 8.52 12.50
C GLU A 410 34.63 8.28 12.73
N SER A 411 33.84 9.35 12.86
CA SER A 411 32.39 9.25 12.97
C SER A 411 31.72 8.72 11.70
N CYS A 412 32.17 9.11 10.51
CA CYS A 412 31.67 8.55 9.25
C CYS A 412 31.89 7.04 9.19
N MET A 413 33.06 6.53 9.60
CA MET A 413 33.33 5.09 9.66
C MET A 413 32.37 4.37 10.63
N GLN A 414 32.14 4.95 11.81
CA GLN A 414 31.13 4.45 12.75
C GLN A 414 29.72 4.50 12.14
N GLY A 415 29.42 5.54 11.36
CA GLY A 415 28.18 5.72 10.62
C GLY A 415 27.96 4.68 9.52
N VAL A 416 29.02 4.24 8.83
CA VAL A 416 28.96 3.13 7.87
C VAL A 416 28.58 1.83 8.58
N VAL A 417 29.28 1.49 9.66
CA VAL A 417 29.03 0.25 10.41
C VAL A 417 27.63 0.27 11.04
N GLY A 418 27.28 1.37 11.71
CA GLY A 418 25.97 1.53 12.31
C GLY A 418 24.84 1.59 11.27
N GLY A 419 25.08 2.22 10.12
CA GLY A 419 24.14 2.26 9.02
C GLY A 419 23.87 0.88 8.41
N LEU A 420 24.93 0.08 8.21
CA LEU A 420 24.81 -1.31 7.73
C LEU A 420 24.04 -2.18 8.71
N VAL A 421 24.46 -2.19 9.99
CA VAL A 421 23.82 -2.99 11.04
C VAL A 421 22.37 -2.56 11.23
N GLY A 422 22.12 -1.25 11.29
CA GLY A 422 20.77 -0.69 11.39
C GLY A 422 19.90 -1.08 10.21
N ALA A 423 20.40 -0.97 8.97
CA ALA A 423 19.64 -1.33 7.78
C ALA A 423 19.23 -2.81 7.79
N VAL A 424 20.16 -3.71 8.14
CA VAL A 424 19.87 -5.15 8.24
C VAL A 424 18.83 -5.42 9.33
N LEU A 425 18.99 -4.84 10.51
CA LEU A 425 18.05 -5.03 11.63
C LEU A 425 16.65 -4.48 11.31
N GLY A 426 16.58 -3.26 10.75
CA GLY A 426 15.30 -2.64 10.38
C GLY A 426 14.56 -3.44 9.32
N MET A 427 15.27 -3.97 8.32
CA MET A 427 14.67 -4.84 7.31
C MET A 427 14.23 -6.19 7.90
N ALA A 428 15.04 -6.78 8.79
CA ALA A 428 14.71 -8.03 9.47
C ALA A 428 13.45 -7.89 10.35
N LEU A 429 13.21 -6.71 10.93
CA LEU A 429 12.01 -6.42 11.70
C LEU A 429 10.78 -6.11 10.83
N SER A 430 10.97 -5.52 9.64
CA SER A 430 9.85 -5.16 8.76
C SER A 430 9.19 -6.38 8.11
N LEU A 431 9.96 -7.42 7.78
CA LEU A 431 9.46 -8.63 7.11
C LEU A 431 8.39 -9.40 7.92
N PRO A 432 8.60 -9.75 9.21
CA PRO A 432 7.58 -10.43 10.01
C PRO A 432 6.31 -9.60 10.16
N VAL A 433 6.44 -8.28 10.37
CA VAL A 433 5.29 -7.37 10.49
C VAL A 433 4.51 -7.31 9.17
N ALA A 434 5.21 -7.22 8.03
CA ALA A 434 4.57 -7.27 6.72
C ALA A 434 3.85 -8.61 6.48
N TYR A 435 4.47 -9.73 6.89
CA TYR A 435 3.85 -11.06 6.78
C TYR A 435 2.59 -11.19 7.65
N LEU A 436 2.56 -10.60 8.85
CA LEU A 436 1.36 -10.59 9.69
C LEU A 436 0.23 -9.75 9.08
N ASN A 437 0.56 -8.65 8.40
CA ASN A 437 -0.43 -7.76 7.79
C ASN A 437 -0.96 -8.26 6.43
N TYR A 438 -0.10 -8.81 5.58
CA TYR A 438 -0.43 -9.17 4.19
C TYR A 438 -0.39 -10.69 3.91
N GLY A 439 0.03 -11.49 4.88
CA GLY A 439 0.15 -12.95 4.77
C GLY A 439 1.25 -13.38 3.79
N GLY A 440 1.04 -14.54 3.16
CA GLY A 440 1.97 -15.11 2.19
C GLY A 440 2.20 -14.29 0.93
N LEU A 441 1.33 -13.31 0.65
CA LEU A 441 1.44 -12.44 -0.54
C LEU A 441 2.78 -11.68 -0.56
N VAL A 442 3.33 -11.34 0.62
CA VAL A 442 4.63 -10.66 0.74
C VAL A 442 5.73 -11.41 -0.02
N TRP A 443 5.75 -12.74 0.05
CA TRP A 443 6.80 -13.55 -0.58
C TRP A 443 6.69 -13.57 -2.10
N GLU A 444 5.49 -13.41 -2.66
CA GLU A 444 5.27 -13.37 -4.10
C GLU A 444 5.70 -12.02 -4.71
N VAL A 445 5.67 -10.93 -3.93
CA VAL A 445 5.84 -9.56 -4.43
C VAL A 445 6.97 -8.77 -3.77
N LEU A 446 7.97 -9.47 -3.22
CA LEU A 446 9.14 -8.85 -2.57
C LEU A 446 9.93 -7.99 -3.58
N PRO A 447 9.94 -6.64 -3.43
CA PRO A 447 10.60 -5.77 -4.38
C PRO A 447 12.09 -5.63 -4.01
N LEU A 448 12.90 -6.65 -4.32
CA LEU A 448 14.33 -6.70 -3.94
C LEU A 448 15.11 -5.44 -4.35
N ARG A 449 14.81 -4.88 -5.54
CA ARG A 449 15.45 -3.66 -6.04
C ARG A 449 15.15 -2.44 -5.17
N ASP A 450 13.88 -2.24 -4.81
CA ASP A 450 13.44 -1.10 -3.99
C ASP A 450 13.94 -1.24 -2.54
N ILE A 451 14.04 -2.47 -2.03
CA ILE A 451 14.62 -2.78 -0.72
C ILE A 451 16.11 -2.44 -0.70
N LEU A 452 16.87 -2.84 -1.72
CA LEU A 452 18.30 -2.51 -1.84
C LEU A 452 18.52 -1.00 -1.95
N ALA A 453 17.70 -0.31 -2.75
CA ALA A 453 17.74 1.15 -2.85
C ALA A 453 17.45 1.81 -1.49
N SER A 454 16.46 1.31 -0.73
CA SER A 454 16.15 1.80 0.62
C SER A 454 17.29 1.56 1.59
N GLY A 455 17.97 0.41 1.49
CA GLY A 455 19.17 0.10 2.28
C GLY A 455 20.32 1.06 1.99
N LEU A 456 20.53 1.44 0.72
CA LEU A 456 21.53 2.45 0.35
C LEU A 456 21.17 3.82 0.92
N VAL A 457 19.90 4.24 0.84
CA VAL A 457 19.43 5.51 1.43
C VAL A 457 19.62 5.52 2.95
N ALA A 458 19.29 4.41 3.62
CA ALA A 458 19.48 4.24 5.05
C ALA A 458 20.97 4.32 5.45
N LEU A 459 21.86 3.69 4.67
CA LEU A 459 23.31 3.76 4.87
C LEU A 459 23.86 5.18 4.71
N VAL A 460 23.49 5.87 3.62
CA VAL A 460 23.90 7.26 3.39
C VAL A 460 23.40 8.16 4.52
N THR A 461 22.17 7.95 4.98
CA THR A 461 21.60 8.72 6.09
C THR A 461 22.34 8.44 7.41
N GLY A 462 22.75 7.20 7.67
CA GLY A 462 23.59 6.85 8.83
C GLY A 462 24.93 7.58 8.83
N ILE A 463 25.60 7.64 7.69
CA ILE A 463 26.86 8.38 7.52
C ILE A 463 26.63 9.87 7.72
N LEU A 464 25.58 10.44 7.12
CA LEU A 464 25.26 11.86 7.25
C LEU A 464 24.92 12.25 8.69
N LEU A 465 24.11 11.45 9.40
CA LEU A 465 23.77 11.71 10.80
C LEU A 465 25.01 11.68 11.68
N ALA A 466 25.89 10.69 11.51
CA ALA A 466 27.14 10.59 12.25
C ALA A 466 28.06 11.78 11.95
N ALA A 467 28.20 12.15 10.68
CA ALA A 467 28.99 13.31 10.27
C ALA A 467 28.46 14.59 10.90
N ILE A 468 27.16 14.90 10.73
CA ILE A 468 26.52 16.11 11.25
C ILE A 468 26.65 16.18 12.78
N ALA A 469 26.41 15.07 13.49
CA ALA A 469 26.51 15.02 14.94
C ALA A 469 27.95 15.23 15.45
N SER A 470 28.94 14.80 14.67
CA SER A 470 30.36 14.91 15.04
C SER A 470 30.96 16.30 14.82
N VAL A 471 30.35 17.16 14.00
CA VAL A 471 30.90 18.49 13.66
C VAL A 471 31.11 19.36 14.90
N TYR A 472 30.11 19.45 15.79
CA TYR A 472 30.22 20.27 17.00
C TYR A 472 31.32 19.76 17.95
N PRO A 473 31.33 18.48 18.37
CA PRO A 473 32.41 17.93 19.19
C PRO A 473 33.78 18.02 18.52
N ALA A 474 33.89 17.77 17.21
CA ALA A 474 35.15 17.86 16.48
C ALA A 474 35.68 19.30 16.44
N HIS A 475 34.80 20.30 16.33
CA HIS A 475 35.18 21.70 16.43
C HIS A 475 35.64 22.07 17.84
N VAL A 476 35.00 21.55 18.89
CA VAL A 476 35.48 21.69 20.28
C VAL A 476 36.88 21.08 20.41
N ALA A 477 37.10 19.88 19.87
CA ALA A 477 38.40 19.20 19.88
C ALA A 477 39.50 19.99 19.16
N ALA A 478 39.16 20.53 18.00
CA ALA A 478 40.07 21.31 17.18
C ALA A 478 40.53 22.59 17.90
N LYS A 479 39.67 23.23 18.71
CA LYS A 479 39.97 24.49 19.40
C LYS A 479 40.67 24.35 20.76
N LEU A 480 40.99 23.13 21.18
CA LEU A 480 41.68 22.90 22.45
C LEU A 480 43.08 23.53 22.47
N VAL A 481 43.42 24.16 23.59
CA VAL A 481 44.71 24.86 23.79
C VAL A 481 45.75 23.86 24.33
N PRO A 482 46.88 23.62 23.61
CA PRO A 482 47.86 22.60 24.01
C PRO A 482 48.52 22.84 25.37
N MET A 483 48.61 24.11 25.79
CA MET A 483 49.25 24.52 27.04
C MET A 483 48.44 24.06 28.27
N GLU A 484 47.12 23.96 28.16
CA GLU A 484 46.25 23.48 29.26
C GLU A 484 46.42 21.97 29.48
N ALA A 485 46.64 21.19 28.41
CA ALA A 485 46.85 19.74 28.47
C ALA A 485 48.13 19.30 29.18
N MET A 486 49.18 20.11 29.10
CA MET A 486 50.46 19.83 29.77
C MET A 486 50.51 20.35 31.21
N ARG A 487 49.48 21.08 31.65
CA ARG A 487 49.40 21.64 33.01
C ARG A 487 48.54 20.82 33.97
N VAL A 488 47.81 19.83 33.46
CA VAL A 488 47.02 18.88 34.25
C VAL A 488 47.94 17.75 34.72
N GLU A 489 48.35 17.85 35.98
CA GLU A 489 49.07 16.80 36.74
C GLU A 489 48.27 15.48 36.78
#